data_AF-E3S0R6-F1
#
_entry.id   AF-E3S0R6-F1
#
_cell.length_a   1.000
_cell.length_b   1.000
_cell.length_c   1.000
_cell.angle_alpha   90.00
_cell.angle_beta   90.00
_cell.angle_gamma   90.00
#
_symmetry.space_group_name_H-M   'P 1'
#
loop_
_entity.id
_entity.type
_entity.pdbx_description
1 polymer ?
#
loop_
_entity_poly.entity_id
_entity_poly.type
_entity_poly.pdbx_seq_one_letter_code
_entity_poly.pdbx_strand_id
1 'polypeptide(L)'
;MEEVNSGYNPGIRQGLSFENLPEDFDWEAFERIVGMELVDDQVLQTQEVQSQLRDYATMDWEDLRYDSRFPGVPPLEWPANTGPDLILYNLPPQSLWASDTQRLNAIRRRHTWKKLAIQELATCFLIHELLHSAKVSCHAKSARSELEKLAPQILEVMSQTEDQYKVARFEILQALRVVSNTPVDSSAEKIADARKYAGHRAIPHYYQDADGDFYAITKQMNDGLKTLLRDVPRGNAKEESIMIAKICHNLLISTASPDLQTFNTLLVGFRHWRRRELIDRVIAAFYVNKIRPNEITCREILNHYAHVVRPESFSRFVARMRGVGETLMLANPNISVNEASQDRLVRTNNEKIYQKVYPTPMVFDALIRGVMRFAGFERALDIYYEMKADGWGLEVQSLTRLLKDCVRRVDWEGGLYVWAEINSIGSRAKYRNMADAYTHMLSLCSLSNETVAFNQILSDIGRRGFDVKSIIDAATELTREQENKKVCLAPAWAADNMLIAASDYIQDAKPDEPGIVSELPEDPDIRFSQHHPDPIDDIENSTPDHGKDNKDAWAAWLEHELGYKPKDPEP
;
A
#
# COMPACT_ATOMS: atom_id res chain seq x y z
N MET A 1 25.45 -29.70 -53.45
CA MET A 1 26.13 -31.01 -53.36
C MET A 1 27.43 -30.82 -52.56
N GLU A 2 27.44 -30.39 -51.29
CA GLU A 2 26.66 -30.83 -50.11
C GLU A 2 26.88 -32.31 -49.79
N GLU A 3 27.68 -32.62 -48.76
CA GLU A 3 27.27 -32.91 -47.36
C GLU A 3 28.49 -33.43 -46.56
N VAL A 4 28.85 -32.79 -45.43
CA VAL A 4 28.67 -33.24 -44.02
C VAL A 4 29.70 -34.31 -43.55
N ASN A 5 30.69 -33.94 -42.71
CA ASN A 5 30.62 -34.06 -41.24
C ASN A 5 31.99 -33.97 -40.52
N SER A 6 31.93 -33.39 -39.31
CA SER A 6 32.78 -33.61 -38.12
C SER A 6 34.22 -33.05 -38.04
N GLY A 7 34.46 -32.27 -36.98
CA GLY A 7 35.79 -31.85 -36.56
C GLY A 7 35.80 -30.74 -35.49
N TYR A 8 35.10 -30.95 -34.39
CA TYR A 8 35.10 -30.06 -33.20
C TYR A 8 36.22 -30.50 -32.24
N ASN A 9 37.18 -29.63 -31.91
CA ASN A 9 37.85 -29.59 -30.60
C ASN A 9 38.69 -28.29 -30.43
N PRO A 10 39.03 -27.85 -29.20
CA PRO A 10 38.76 -26.49 -28.73
C PRO A 10 40.05 -25.70 -28.47
N GLY A 11 40.11 -24.46 -28.98
CA GLY A 11 41.18 -23.52 -28.67
C GLY A 11 40.94 -22.79 -27.35
N ILE A 12 41.57 -23.30 -26.30
CA ILE A 12 42.09 -22.65 -25.08
C ILE A 12 41.83 -21.12 -24.98
N ARG A 13 40.99 -20.70 -24.03
CA ARG A 13 40.94 -19.32 -23.52
C ARG A 13 42.19 -19.08 -22.65
N GLN A 14 43.18 -18.36 -23.17
CA GLN A 14 44.22 -17.76 -22.33
C GLN A 14 43.63 -16.53 -21.62
N GLY A 15 43.57 -16.57 -20.29
CA GLY A 15 43.26 -15.41 -19.46
C GLY A 15 44.42 -14.41 -19.50
N LEU A 16 44.09 -13.13 -19.57
CA LEU A 16 45.07 -12.04 -19.52
C LEU A 16 45.69 -11.98 -18.12
N SER A 17 47.02 -12.12 -18.06
CA SER A 17 47.83 -11.88 -16.86
C SER A 17 48.05 -10.37 -16.66
N PHE A 18 48.12 -9.93 -15.40
CA PHE A 18 48.31 -8.54 -14.95
C PHE A 18 49.54 -7.84 -15.54
N GLU A 19 50.50 -8.58 -16.08
CA GLU A 19 51.75 -8.06 -16.64
C GLU A 19 51.63 -7.53 -18.09
N ASN A 20 50.45 -7.63 -18.71
CA ASN A 20 50.21 -7.24 -20.11
C ASN A 20 49.37 -5.96 -20.29
N LEU A 21 49.27 -5.11 -19.26
CA LEU A 21 48.51 -3.86 -19.35
C LEU A 21 49.35 -2.74 -20.02
N PRO A 22 48.78 -1.94 -20.93
CA PRO A 22 49.46 -0.79 -21.53
C PRO A 22 49.90 0.23 -20.46
N GLU A 23 51.07 0.86 -20.62
CA GLU A 23 51.64 1.82 -19.65
C GLU A 23 50.77 3.10 -19.47
N ASP A 24 49.84 3.33 -20.38
CA ASP A 24 48.90 4.46 -20.46
C ASP A 24 47.47 4.09 -19.98
N PHE A 25 47.34 3.00 -19.22
CA PHE A 25 46.05 2.58 -18.65
C PHE A 25 45.54 3.58 -17.60
N ASP A 26 44.38 4.20 -17.89
CA ASP A 26 43.72 5.17 -17.00
C ASP A 26 43.08 4.46 -15.79
N TRP A 27 43.87 4.38 -14.71
CA TRP A 27 43.45 3.81 -13.44
C TRP A 27 42.23 4.53 -12.83
N GLU A 28 42.05 5.84 -13.05
CA GLU A 28 40.89 6.55 -12.54
C GLU A 28 39.60 6.20 -13.31
N ALA A 29 39.70 5.95 -14.62
CA ALA A 29 38.57 5.45 -15.41
C ALA A 29 38.19 4.01 -15.02
N PHE A 30 39.19 3.17 -14.70
CA PHE A 30 38.96 1.81 -14.22
C PHE A 30 38.35 1.78 -12.81
N GLU A 31 38.84 2.60 -11.88
CA GLU A 31 38.26 2.72 -10.53
C GLU A 31 36.82 3.27 -10.56
N ARG A 32 36.49 4.16 -11.50
CA ARG A 32 35.09 4.60 -11.73
C ARG A 32 34.17 3.50 -12.26
N ILE A 33 34.72 2.47 -12.91
CA ILE A 33 33.97 1.32 -13.46
C ILE A 33 33.88 0.18 -12.44
N VAL A 34 34.88 0.04 -11.55
CA VAL A 34 35.03 -1.11 -10.64
C VAL A 34 34.72 -0.75 -9.17
N GLY A 35 34.22 0.45 -8.90
CA GLY A 35 33.71 0.89 -7.59
C GLY A 35 32.43 0.18 -7.10
N MET A 36 32.26 -1.10 -7.38
CA MET A 36 31.39 -2.00 -6.61
C MET A 36 32.31 -2.90 -5.78
N GLU A 37 32.68 -2.42 -4.60
CA GLU A 37 33.16 -3.30 -3.54
C GLU A 37 32.07 -4.36 -3.30
N LEU A 38 32.44 -5.63 -3.52
CA LEU A 38 31.66 -6.79 -3.12
C LEU A 38 31.57 -6.77 -1.59
N VAL A 39 30.48 -6.20 -1.08
CA VAL A 39 30.10 -6.35 0.32
C VAL A 39 29.83 -7.83 0.57
N ASP A 40 30.56 -8.41 1.52
CA ASP A 40 30.51 -9.82 1.93
C ASP A 40 29.08 -10.43 1.93
N ASP A 41 29.02 -11.64 1.37
CA ASP A 41 27.83 -12.45 1.03
C ASP A 41 26.78 -12.66 2.14
N GLN A 42 27.08 -12.31 3.40
CA GLN A 42 26.14 -12.51 4.51
C GLN A 42 24.97 -11.51 4.51
N VAL A 43 25.18 -10.28 4.02
CA VAL A 43 24.11 -9.24 3.96
C VAL A 43 23.14 -9.53 2.81
N LEU A 44 23.66 -9.97 1.66
CA LEU A 44 22.87 -10.41 0.50
C LEU A 44 22.04 -11.65 0.84
N GLN A 45 22.62 -12.63 1.55
CA GLN A 45 21.88 -13.80 2.04
C GLN A 45 20.79 -13.43 3.05
N THR A 46 21.02 -12.44 3.93
CA THR A 46 20.01 -11.98 4.89
C THR A 46 18.86 -11.23 4.20
N GLN A 47 19.14 -10.45 3.15
CA GLN A 47 18.11 -9.81 2.31
C GLN A 47 17.36 -10.82 1.42
N GLU A 48 18.03 -11.84 0.89
CA GLU A 48 17.39 -12.97 0.22
C GLU A 48 16.42 -13.67 1.18
N VAL A 49 16.81 -13.95 2.42
CA VAL A 49 15.96 -14.58 3.44
C VAL A 49 14.75 -13.70 3.81
N GLN A 50 14.89 -12.37 3.87
CA GLN A 50 13.74 -11.48 4.09
C GLN A 50 12.81 -11.38 2.86
N SER A 51 13.32 -11.52 1.64
CA SER A 51 12.52 -11.62 0.42
C SER A 51 11.74 -12.96 0.32
N GLN A 52 12.23 -13.99 1.03
CA GLN A 52 11.65 -15.33 1.06
C GLN A 52 10.36 -15.44 1.92
N LEU A 53 10.02 -14.42 2.72
CA LEU A 53 8.89 -14.44 3.67
C LEU A 53 7.69 -13.54 3.30
N ARG A 54 7.77 -12.74 2.24
CA ARG A 54 6.82 -11.63 2.05
C ARG A 54 5.46 -12.09 1.48
N ASP A 55 4.40 -12.06 2.29
CA ASP A 55 3.02 -12.03 1.82
C ASP A 55 2.64 -10.58 1.44
N TYR A 56 2.41 -10.32 0.15
CA TYR A 56 1.99 -8.99 -0.32
C TYR A 56 0.59 -8.58 0.16
N ALA A 57 -0.19 -9.51 0.75
CA ALA A 57 -1.52 -9.27 1.32
C ALA A 57 -1.50 -8.56 2.68
N THR A 58 -0.48 -8.81 3.51
CA THR A 58 -0.38 -8.26 4.87
C THR A 58 0.90 -7.44 4.98
N MET A 59 0.84 -6.19 4.49
CA MET A 59 1.99 -5.30 4.64
C MET A 59 2.15 -4.93 6.12
N ASP A 60 3.34 -5.13 6.69
CA ASP A 60 3.68 -4.65 8.03
C ASP A 60 4.57 -3.41 7.95
N TRP A 61 4.80 -2.75 9.09
CA TRP A 61 5.74 -1.65 9.25
C TRP A 61 7.13 -1.90 8.65
N GLU A 62 7.51 -3.17 8.55
CA GLU A 62 8.74 -3.68 7.95
C GLU A 62 8.89 -3.34 6.46
N ASP A 63 7.79 -3.18 5.74
CA ASP A 63 7.79 -2.91 4.30
C ASP A 63 7.95 -1.42 3.98
N LEU A 64 7.70 -0.55 4.96
CA LEU A 64 8.04 0.88 4.92
C LEU A 64 9.50 1.17 5.32
N ARG A 65 10.29 0.13 5.65
CA ARG A 65 11.74 0.30 5.86
C ARG A 65 12.42 0.79 4.58
N TYR A 66 11.91 0.39 3.42
CA TYR A 66 12.48 0.74 2.14
C TYR A 66 11.89 2.03 1.57
N ASP A 67 12.73 3.02 1.35
CA ASP A 67 12.39 4.19 0.56
C ASP A 67 12.72 3.94 -0.92
N SER A 68 11.68 3.60 -1.69
CA SER A 68 11.74 3.30 -3.13
C SER A 68 12.17 4.45 -4.05
N ARG A 69 12.67 5.57 -3.52
CA ARG A 69 13.16 6.71 -4.32
C ARG A 69 14.67 6.83 -4.33
N PHE A 70 15.36 6.27 -3.33
CA PHE A 70 16.82 6.38 -3.21
C PHE A 70 17.52 5.14 -3.78
N PRO A 71 18.70 5.31 -4.40
CA PRO A 71 19.52 4.20 -4.88
C PRO A 71 20.16 3.44 -3.70
N GLY A 72 20.80 2.31 -4.00
CA GLY A 72 21.63 1.57 -3.03
C GLY A 72 20.88 0.54 -2.19
N VAL A 73 19.61 0.29 -2.49
CA VAL A 73 18.90 -0.87 -1.93
C VAL A 73 18.58 -1.81 -3.07
N PRO A 74 18.90 -3.11 -2.94
CA PRO A 74 18.57 -4.08 -3.98
C PRO A 74 17.08 -4.04 -4.32
N PRO A 75 16.73 -4.00 -5.61
CA PRO A 75 15.33 -4.06 -6.01
C PRO A 75 14.73 -5.36 -5.46
N LEU A 76 13.44 -5.30 -5.08
CA LEU A 76 12.72 -6.50 -4.67
C LEU A 76 12.76 -7.53 -5.82
N GLU A 77 12.79 -8.82 -5.48
CA GLU A 77 12.61 -9.89 -6.47
C GLU A 77 11.30 -9.66 -7.24
N TRP A 78 11.34 -9.74 -8.57
CA TRP A 78 10.12 -9.70 -9.37
C TRP A 78 9.39 -11.04 -9.20
N PRO A 79 8.18 -11.06 -8.60
CA PRO A 79 7.54 -12.32 -8.25
C PRO A 79 7.10 -13.06 -9.52
N ALA A 80 7.28 -14.38 -9.54
CA ALA A 80 6.79 -15.22 -10.62
C ALA A 80 5.26 -15.10 -10.73
N ASN A 81 4.78 -14.67 -11.91
CA ASN A 81 3.38 -14.33 -12.13
C ASN A 81 2.92 -14.69 -13.55
N THR A 82 1.61 -14.59 -13.80
CA THR A 82 0.98 -14.91 -15.09
C THR A 82 1.12 -13.84 -16.16
N GLY A 83 1.70 -12.68 -15.82
CA GLY A 83 1.93 -11.57 -16.72
C GLY A 83 3.31 -11.64 -17.39
N PRO A 84 3.65 -10.61 -18.21
CA PRO A 84 4.94 -10.52 -18.87
C PRO A 84 6.09 -10.27 -17.89
N ASP A 85 7.31 -10.53 -18.36
CA ASP A 85 8.52 -10.22 -17.60
C ASP A 85 8.69 -8.71 -17.38
N LEU A 86 9.41 -8.36 -16.32
CA LEU A 86 9.60 -6.98 -15.90
C LEU A 86 10.43 -6.18 -16.91
N ILE A 87 9.88 -5.07 -17.37
CA ILE A 87 10.58 -4.13 -18.25
C ILE A 87 11.04 -2.91 -17.43
N LEU A 88 12.29 -2.96 -16.95
CA LEU A 88 12.83 -1.96 -16.01
C LEU A 88 12.76 -0.51 -16.53
N TYR A 89 13.06 -0.28 -17.80
CA TYR A 89 13.06 1.08 -18.37
C TYR A 89 11.67 1.74 -18.42
N ASN A 90 10.59 0.95 -18.28
CA ASN A 90 9.22 1.44 -18.27
C ASN A 90 8.75 1.87 -16.87
N LEU A 91 9.49 1.53 -15.82
CA LEU A 91 9.14 1.87 -14.46
C LEU A 91 9.43 3.36 -14.15
N PRO A 92 8.57 4.02 -13.37
CA PRO A 92 8.90 5.33 -12.83
C PRO A 92 9.94 5.22 -11.72
N PRO A 93 10.73 6.26 -11.42
CA PRO A 93 11.83 6.20 -10.46
C PRO A 93 11.43 5.84 -9.03
N GLN A 94 10.17 6.04 -8.64
CA GLN A 94 9.62 5.65 -7.34
C GLN A 94 9.07 4.22 -7.28
N SER A 95 9.12 3.45 -8.38
CA SER A 95 8.68 2.06 -8.36
C SER A 95 9.59 1.24 -7.45
N LEU A 96 9.01 0.30 -6.71
CA LEU A 96 9.79 -0.64 -5.89
C LEU A 96 10.84 -1.42 -6.69
N TRP A 97 10.66 -1.55 -8.00
CA TRP A 97 11.55 -2.26 -8.92
C TRP A 97 12.32 -1.35 -9.88
N ALA A 98 12.25 -0.02 -9.70
CA ALA A 98 12.98 0.92 -10.54
C ALA A 98 14.50 0.77 -10.40
N SER A 99 15.25 0.99 -11.49
CA SER A 99 16.71 0.94 -11.44
C SER A 99 17.31 2.14 -10.70
N ASP A 100 18.49 1.93 -10.12
CA ASP A 100 19.24 3.00 -9.44
C ASP A 100 19.58 4.16 -10.37
N THR A 101 19.82 3.89 -11.65
CA THR A 101 20.01 4.94 -12.66
C THR A 101 18.78 5.86 -12.78
N GLN A 102 17.57 5.31 -12.76
CA GLN A 102 16.33 6.11 -12.81
C GLN A 102 16.18 6.95 -11.55
N ARG A 103 16.48 6.38 -10.37
CA ARG A 103 16.43 7.05 -9.07
C ARG A 103 17.42 8.20 -8.97
N LEU A 104 18.67 7.96 -9.34
CA LEU A 104 19.72 8.98 -9.39
C LEU A 104 19.33 10.16 -10.29
N ASN A 105 18.78 9.88 -11.47
CA ASN A 105 18.31 10.92 -12.39
C ASN A 105 17.12 11.72 -11.81
N ALA A 106 16.27 11.09 -10.99
CA ALA A 106 15.15 11.76 -10.35
C ALA A 106 15.61 12.67 -9.19
N ILE A 107 16.55 12.21 -8.37
CA ILE A 107 17.10 12.94 -7.21
C ILE A 107 17.81 14.24 -7.62
N ARG A 108 18.38 14.27 -8.83
CA ARG A 108 19.03 15.47 -9.39
C ARG A 108 18.04 16.58 -9.77
N ARG A 109 16.73 16.29 -9.83
CA ARG A 109 15.72 17.29 -10.23
C ARG A 109 15.23 18.05 -9.02
N ARG A 110 14.98 19.35 -9.21
CA ARG A 110 14.34 20.22 -8.22
C ARG A 110 12.92 20.54 -8.65
N HIS A 111 12.06 20.75 -7.67
CA HIS A 111 10.67 21.13 -7.89
C HIS A 111 10.60 22.56 -8.40
N THR A 112 9.64 22.82 -9.29
CA THR A 112 9.33 24.19 -9.70
C THR A 112 8.68 24.93 -8.53
N TRP A 113 8.71 26.27 -8.58
CA TRP A 113 8.02 27.11 -7.59
C TRP A 113 6.54 26.70 -7.43
N LYS A 114 5.87 26.35 -8.55
CA LYS A 114 4.48 25.93 -8.58
C LYS A 114 4.27 24.61 -7.86
N LYS A 115 5.18 23.65 -8.05
CA LYS A 115 5.11 22.36 -7.36
C LYS A 115 5.32 22.53 -5.85
N LEU A 116 6.27 23.37 -5.43
CA LEU A 116 6.47 23.69 -4.02
C LEU A 116 5.23 24.36 -3.41
N ALA A 117 4.67 25.38 -4.06
CA ALA A 117 3.46 26.06 -3.61
C ALA A 117 2.25 25.11 -3.47
N ILE A 118 2.08 24.18 -4.42
CA ILE A 118 1.06 23.12 -4.32
C ILE A 118 1.33 22.22 -3.11
N GLN A 119 2.58 21.86 -2.85
CA GLN A 119 2.94 21.04 -1.69
C GLN A 119 2.69 21.77 -0.37
N GLU A 120 3.07 23.04 -0.24
CA GLU A 120 2.82 23.87 0.94
C GLU A 120 1.32 23.91 1.28
N LEU A 121 0.48 24.22 0.29
CA LEU A 121 -0.97 24.28 0.47
C LEU A 121 -1.60 22.89 0.67
N ALA A 122 -1.09 21.84 0.02
CA ALA A 122 -1.59 20.48 0.21
C ALA A 122 -1.26 19.94 1.61
N THR A 123 -0.10 20.28 2.16
CA THR A 123 0.25 19.92 3.54
C THR A 123 -0.57 20.74 4.53
N CYS A 124 -0.77 22.05 4.28
CA CYS A 124 -1.70 22.86 5.06
C CYS A 124 -3.10 22.23 5.09
N PHE A 125 -3.63 21.83 3.92
CA PHE A 125 -4.88 21.10 3.82
C PHE A 125 -4.87 19.80 4.65
N LEU A 126 -3.81 18.99 4.55
CA LEU A 126 -3.68 17.77 5.34
C LEU A 126 -3.72 18.03 6.86
N ILE A 127 -2.98 19.04 7.33
CA ILE A 127 -2.94 19.42 8.75
C ILE A 127 -4.35 19.76 9.25
N HIS A 128 -5.07 20.60 8.52
CA HIS A 128 -6.45 20.98 8.88
C HIS A 128 -7.39 19.78 8.90
N GLU A 129 -7.32 18.91 7.89
CA GLU A 129 -8.17 17.71 7.81
C GLU A 129 -7.89 16.70 8.93
N LEU A 130 -6.61 16.48 9.28
CA LEU A 130 -6.22 15.56 10.34
C LEU A 130 -6.59 16.08 11.73
N LEU A 131 -6.27 17.35 12.04
CA LEU A 131 -6.58 17.94 13.34
C LEU A 131 -8.09 18.00 13.59
N HIS A 132 -8.87 18.34 12.57
CA HIS A 132 -10.32 18.35 12.65
C HIS A 132 -10.89 16.93 12.87
N SER A 133 -10.47 15.96 12.06
CA SER A 133 -10.99 14.58 12.15
C SER A 133 -10.59 13.87 13.45
N ALA A 134 -9.43 14.20 14.01
CA ALA A 134 -8.94 13.63 15.26
C ALA A 134 -9.65 14.16 16.52
N LYS A 135 -10.51 15.19 16.40
CA LYS A 135 -11.21 15.84 17.51
C LYS A 135 -10.28 16.19 18.68
N VAL A 136 -9.05 16.63 18.37
CA VAL A 136 -7.99 16.87 19.37
C VAL A 136 -8.44 17.88 20.45
N SER A 137 -9.30 18.82 20.08
CA SER A 137 -9.89 19.81 20.99
C SER A 137 -10.66 19.17 22.17
N CYS A 138 -11.24 17.99 22.00
CA CYS A 138 -11.92 17.26 23.08
C CYS A 138 -10.97 16.82 24.19
N HIS A 139 -9.69 16.58 23.87
CA HIS A 139 -8.67 16.10 24.80
C HIS A 139 -7.70 17.19 25.27
N ALA A 140 -7.86 18.42 24.78
CA ALA A 140 -6.94 19.53 25.02
C ALA A 140 -6.72 19.85 26.51
N LYS A 141 -7.77 19.76 27.35
CA LYS A 141 -7.65 20.02 28.80
C LYS A 141 -6.75 19.02 29.52
N SER A 142 -6.78 17.75 29.11
CA SER A 142 -6.07 16.64 29.77
C SER A 142 -4.66 16.42 29.21
N ALA A 143 -4.34 17.04 28.08
CA ALA A 143 -3.05 16.93 27.39
C ALA A 143 -2.32 18.28 27.27
N ARG A 144 -2.74 19.27 28.07
CA ARG A 144 -2.31 20.66 27.95
C ARG A 144 -0.78 20.83 27.92
N SER A 145 -0.06 20.16 28.83
CA SER A 145 1.40 20.25 28.92
C SER A 145 2.14 19.71 27.68
N GLU A 146 1.58 18.73 26.99
CA GLU A 146 2.16 18.17 25.76
C GLU A 146 1.81 19.02 24.54
N LEU A 147 0.60 19.57 24.50
CA LEU A 147 0.12 20.39 23.40
C LEU A 147 0.76 21.79 23.40
N GLU A 148 1.03 22.37 24.57
CA GLU A 148 1.71 23.68 24.70
C GLU A 148 3.12 23.71 24.10
N LYS A 149 3.75 22.53 23.89
CA LYS A 149 5.05 22.40 23.22
C LYS A 149 4.96 22.50 21.69
N LEU A 150 3.76 22.41 21.12
CA LEU A 150 3.56 22.45 19.67
C LEU A 150 3.62 23.87 19.13
N ALA A 151 3.87 23.98 17.83
CA ALA A 151 3.89 25.25 17.11
C ALA A 151 2.56 26.02 17.32
N PRO A 152 2.60 27.35 17.59
CA PRO A 152 1.40 28.14 17.87
C PRO A 152 0.32 28.02 16.78
N GLN A 153 0.71 27.89 15.52
CA GLN A 153 -0.21 27.74 14.40
C GLN A 153 -1.01 26.43 14.47
N ILE A 154 -0.45 25.35 15.03
CA ILE A 154 -1.17 24.09 15.26
C ILE A 154 -2.23 24.30 16.33
N LEU A 155 -1.87 24.97 17.43
CA LEU A 155 -2.81 25.28 18.53
C LEU A 155 -3.96 26.16 18.05
N GLU A 156 -3.67 27.14 17.19
CA GLU A 156 -4.70 27.96 16.56
C GLU A 156 -5.68 27.13 15.73
N VAL A 157 -5.18 26.26 14.83
CA VAL A 157 -6.04 25.39 14.00
C VAL A 157 -6.86 24.44 14.87
N MET A 158 -6.28 23.90 15.93
CA MET A 158 -6.98 23.03 16.88
C MET A 158 -8.13 23.74 17.63
N SER A 159 -8.02 25.06 17.81
CA SER A 159 -9.04 25.85 18.52
C SER A 159 -10.19 26.34 17.62
N GLN A 160 -10.12 26.07 16.31
CA GLN A 160 -11.12 26.54 15.36
C GLN A 160 -12.49 25.89 15.60
N THR A 161 -13.55 26.68 15.43
CA THR A 161 -14.91 26.16 15.38
C THR A 161 -15.17 25.42 14.06
N GLU A 162 -16.23 24.63 14.01
CA GLU A 162 -16.64 23.90 12.79
C GLU A 162 -16.81 24.84 11.59
N ASP A 163 -17.40 26.02 11.78
CA ASP A 163 -17.59 27.01 10.72
C ASP A 163 -16.27 27.63 10.28
N GLN A 164 -15.37 27.92 11.22
CA GLN A 164 -14.03 28.43 10.90
C GLN A 164 -13.21 27.41 10.13
N TYR A 165 -13.28 26.12 10.48
CA TYR A 165 -12.64 25.04 9.74
C TYR A 165 -13.19 24.95 8.30
N LYS A 166 -14.52 24.99 8.11
CA LYS A 166 -15.13 24.96 6.78
C LYS A 166 -14.69 26.12 5.90
N VAL A 167 -14.62 27.33 6.46
CA VAL A 167 -14.13 28.53 5.78
C VAL A 167 -12.66 28.35 5.41
N ALA A 168 -11.80 27.99 6.37
CA ALA A 168 -10.37 27.78 6.13
C ALA A 168 -10.12 26.72 5.04
N ARG A 169 -10.84 25.59 5.11
CA ARG A 169 -10.79 24.52 4.11
C ARG A 169 -11.16 25.03 2.71
N PHE A 170 -12.23 25.81 2.59
CA PHE A 170 -12.65 26.38 1.32
C PHE A 170 -11.62 27.34 0.75
N GLU A 171 -11.08 28.23 1.58
CA GLU A 171 -10.03 29.17 1.19
C GLU A 171 -8.76 28.44 0.73
N ILE A 172 -8.31 27.40 1.44
CA ILE A 172 -7.13 26.61 1.05
C ILE A 172 -7.34 25.96 -0.33
N LEU A 173 -8.52 25.37 -0.58
CA LEU A 173 -8.84 24.77 -1.87
C LEU A 173 -8.95 25.81 -3.00
N GLN A 174 -9.41 27.03 -2.71
CA GLN A 174 -9.37 28.13 -3.68
C GLN A 174 -7.93 28.53 -4.02
N ALA A 175 -7.07 28.70 -3.02
CA ALA A 175 -5.66 29.03 -3.23
C ALA A 175 -4.95 27.95 -4.08
N LEU A 176 -5.22 26.67 -3.80
CA LEU A 176 -4.73 25.55 -4.61
C LEU A 176 -5.17 25.65 -6.07
N ARG A 177 -6.42 26.06 -6.31
CA ARG A 177 -6.95 26.25 -7.68
C ARG A 177 -6.26 27.42 -8.38
N VAL A 178 -6.02 28.53 -7.68
CA VAL A 178 -5.29 29.69 -8.22
C VAL A 178 -3.87 29.30 -8.63
N VAL A 179 -3.11 28.65 -7.72
CA VAL A 179 -1.75 28.18 -8.01
C VAL A 179 -1.76 27.15 -9.16
N SER A 180 -2.69 26.20 -9.15
CA SER A 180 -2.79 25.17 -10.18
C SER A 180 -3.09 25.73 -11.58
N ASN A 181 -3.85 26.82 -11.66
CA ASN A 181 -4.19 27.48 -12.93
C ASN A 181 -3.14 28.49 -13.40
N THR A 182 -2.21 28.90 -12.54
CA THR A 182 -1.15 29.83 -12.90
C THR A 182 -0.06 29.11 -13.71
N PRO A 183 0.28 29.55 -14.93
CA PRO A 183 1.37 28.97 -15.72
C PRO A 183 2.72 29.08 -14.98
N VAL A 184 3.61 28.10 -15.18
CA VAL A 184 4.93 28.08 -14.52
C VAL A 184 5.79 29.28 -14.96
N ASP A 185 5.69 29.67 -16.24
CA ASP A 185 6.46 30.76 -16.85
C ASP A 185 5.78 32.13 -16.71
N SER A 186 4.93 32.30 -15.70
CA SER A 186 4.27 33.58 -15.42
C SER A 186 5.27 34.64 -14.93
N SER A 187 4.94 35.91 -15.12
CA SER A 187 5.72 37.04 -14.58
C SER A 187 5.85 36.97 -13.05
N ALA A 188 6.95 37.48 -12.50
CA ALA A 188 7.23 37.47 -11.07
C ALA A 188 6.09 38.06 -10.20
N GLU A 189 5.42 39.13 -10.66
CA GLU A 189 4.26 39.73 -9.99
C GLU A 189 3.10 38.74 -9.86
N LYS A 190 2.69 38.12 -10.98
CA LYS A 190 1.66 37.06 -11.00
C LYS A 190 2.01 35.86 -10.13
N ILE A 191 3.30 35.49 -10.07
CA ILE A 191 3.77 34.41 -9.19
C ILE A 191 3.63 34.83 -7.72
N ALA A 192 4.04 36.05 -7.37
CA ALA A 192 3.92 36.59 -6.03
C ALA A 192 2.44 36.69 -5.60
N ASP A 193 1.56 37.14 -6.49
CA ASP A 193 0.12 37.20 -6.25
C ASP A 193 -0.48 35.80 -6.06
N ALA A 194 -0.09 34.82 -6.88
CA ALA A 194 -0.53 33.43 -6.74
C ALA A 194 -0.03 32.77 -5.45
N ARG A 195 1.13 33.20 -4.93
CA ARG A 195 1.71 32.76 -3.65
C ARG A 195 1.29 33.62 -2.46
N LYS A 196 0.42 34.61 -2.66
CA LYS A 196 -0.08 35.46 -1.58
C LYS A 196 -1.13 34.68 -0.78
N TYR A 197 -0.65 33.91 0.18
CA TYR A 197 -1.46 33.06 1.05
C TYR A 197 -2.20 33.81 2.16
N ALA A 198 -2.68 35.02 1.87
CA ALA A 198 -3.25 35.91 2.87
C ALA A 198 -4.40 35.23 3.64
N GLY A 199 -4.23 35.07 4.96
CA GLY A 199 -5.28 34.57 5.88
C GLY A 199 -5.19 33.07 6.23
N HIS A 200 -4.37 32.28 5.54
CA HIS A 200 -4.25 30.86 5.84
C HIS A 200 -3.34 30.60 7.05
N ARG A 201 -3.82 29.80 8.00
CA ARG A 201 -3.07 29.40 9.21
C ARG A 201 -2.38 28.06 8.99
N ALA A 202 -1.19 27.91 9.58
CA ALA A 202 -0.39 26.68 9.51
C ALA A 202 0.01 26.29 8.06
N ILE A 203 0.52 27.25 7.28
CA ILE A 203 1.20 26.96 6.02
C ILE A 203 2.68 26.67 6.28
N PRO A 204 3.18 25.46 5.94
CA PRO A 204 4.61 25.18 5.95
C PRO A 204 5.30 25.90 4.79
N HIS A 205 6.59 26.16 4.94
CA HIS A 205 7.41 26.80 3.92
C HIS A 205 8.53 25.85 3.50
N TYR A 206 8.52 25.48 2.22
CA TYR A 206 9.45 24.46 1.72
C TYR A 206 10.58 25.07 0.91
N TYR A 207 11.77 24.53 1.13
CA TYR A 207 12.98 24.89 0.40
C TYR A 207 13.68 23.64 -0.12
N GLN A 208 14.28 23.74 -1.31
CA GLN A 208 15.14 22.70 -1.87
C GLN A 208 16.48 23.32 -2.21
N ASP A 209 17.48 22.96 -1.42
CA ASP A 209 18.86 23.37 -1.61
C ASP A 209 19.52 22.67 -2.82
N ALA A 210 20.66 23.20 -3.25
CA ALA A 210 21.40 22.67 -4.39
C ALA A 210 21.97 21.28 -4.11
N ASP A 211 22.42 21.02 -2.89
CA ASP A 211 23.12 19.80 -2.49
C ASP A 211 22.19 18.61 -2.26
N GLY A 212 20.90 18.87 -2.02
CA GLY A 212 19.88 17.88 -1.76
C GLY A 212 19.66 17.56 -0.27
N ASP A 213 20.11 18.42 0.64
CA ASP A 213 19.96 18.24 2.10
C ASP A 213 18.50 18.09 2.52
N PHE A 214 17.58 18.72 1.79
CA PHE A 214 16.14 18.55 2.00
C PHE A 214 15.69 17.07 1.97
N TYR A 215 16.39 16.19 1.25
CA TYR A 215 16.09 14.75 1.26
C TYR A 215 16.39 14.12 2.63
N ALA A 216 17.49 14.51 3.28
CA ALA A 216 17.83 14.06 4.62
C ALA A 216 16.80 14.59 5.64
N ILE A 217 16.42 15.86 5.54
CA ILE A 217 15.36 16.48 6.37
C ILE A 217 14.03 15.73 6.19
N THR A 218 13.66 15.40 4.95
CA THR A 218 12.41 14.66 4.69
C THR A 218 12.46 13.25 5.25
N LYS A 219 13.61 12.57 5.15
CA LYS A 219 13.82 11.25 5.76
C LYS A 219 13.67 11.32 7.28
N GLN A 220 14.30 12.31 7.92
CA GLN A 220 14.24 12.52 9.35
C GLN A 220 12.80 12.78 9.82
N MET A 221 12.05 13.62 9.09
CA MET A 221 10.62 13.82 9.32
C MET A 221 9.85 12.50 9.22
N ASN A 222 10.06 11.73 8.15
CA ASN A 222 9.40 10.45 7.93
C ASN A 222 9.69 9.44 9.04
N ASP A 223 10.92 9.39 9.54
CA ASP A 223 11.29 8.51 10.65
C ASP A 223 10.63 8.95 11.96
N GLY A 224 10.56 10.25 12.24
CA GLY A 224 9.78 10.78 13.36
C GLY A 224 8.29 10.42 13.28
N LEU A 225 7.70 10.51 12.09
CA LEU A 225 6.30 10.11 11.85
C LEU A 225 6.09 8.60 12.08
N LYS A 226 7.02 7.75 11.63
CA LYS A 226 6.96 6.29 11.87
C LYS A 226 6.97 5.99 13.37
N THR A 227 7.85 6.63 14.14
CA THR A 227 7.92 6.46 15.60
C THR A 227 6.60 6.84 16.26
N LEU A 228 6.06 8.02 15.94
CA LEU A 228 4.77 8.49 16.48
C LEU A 228 3.60 7.56 16.13
N LEU A 229 3.64 6.88 14.98
CA LEU A 229 2.59 5.95 14.57
C LEU A 229 2.76 4.53 15.13
N ARG A 230 3.99 4.10 15.43
CA ARG A 230 4.29 2.77 16.00
C ARG A 230 4.04 2.71 17.50
N ASP A 231 4.39 3.76 18.23
CA ASP A 231 4.45 3.74 19.69
C ASP A 231 3.07 3.92 20.37
N VAL A 232 1.97 3.94 19.63
CA VAL A 232 0.63 4.19 20.17
C VAL A 232 -0.14 2.89 20.43
N PRO A 233 -0.59 2.64 21.67
CA PRO A 233 -1.46 1.51 21.96
C PRO A 233 -2.80 1.70 21.26
N ARG A 234 -3.19 0.67 20.50
CA ARG A 234 -4.43 0.67 19.72
C ARG A 234 -5.65 0.99 20.60
N GLY A 235 -6.50 1.91 20.17
CA GLY A 235 -7.79 2.18 20.82
C GLY A 235 -7.75 3.27 21.88
N ASN A 236 -6.59 3.84 22.20
CA ASN A 236 -6.49 5.00 23.09
C ASN A 236 -6.71 6.31 22.31
N ALA A 237 -7.96 6.72 22.17
CA ALA A 237 -8.34 7.92 21.41
C ALA A 237 -7.62 9.20 21.89
N LYS A 238 -7.32 9.31 23.20
CA LYS A 238 -6.58 10.45 23.75
C LYS A 238 -5.16 10.47 23.21
N GLU A 239 -4.41 9.38 23.37
CA GLU A 239 -3.01 9.31 22.92
C GLU A 239 -2.89 9.44 21.41
N GLU A 240 -3.78 8.79 20.66
CA GLU A 240 -3.84 8.94 19.20
C GLU A 240 -4.05 10.40 18.79
N SER A 241 -4.97 11.14 19.46
CA SER A 241 -5.22 12.55 19.16
C SER A 241 -3.99 13.44 19.41
N ILE A 242 -3.23 13.17 20.47
CA ILE A 242 -1.98 13.87 20.80
C ILE A 242 -0.92 13.57 19.75
N MET A 243 -0.78 12.30 19.35
CA MET A 243 0.19 11.92 18.32
C MET A 243 -0.18 12.50 16.95
N ILE A 244 -1.47 12.61 16.61
CA ILE A 244 -1.90 13.31 15.39
C ILE A 244 -1.51 14.78 15.43
N ALA A 245 -1.64 15.45 16.58
CA ALA A 245 -1.17 16.82 16.74
C ALA A 245 0.35 16.95 16.58
N LYS A 246 1.13 15.99 17.11
CA LYS A 246 2.59 15.92 16.90
C LYS A 246 2.96 15.64 15.43
N ILE A 247 2.24 14.74 14.76
CA ILE A 247 2.39 14.49 13.31
C ILE A 247 2.15 15.78 12.53
N CYS A 248 1.06 16.51 12.82
CA CYS A 248 0.74 17.77 12.16
C CYS A 248 1.79 18.85 12.44
N HIS A 249 2.33 18.89 13.66
CA HIS A 249 3.44 19.76 14.00
C HIS A 249 4.69 19.46 13.17
N ASN A 250 5.09 18.19 13.01
CA ASN A 250 6.25 17.82 12.20
C ASN A 250 6.07 18.24 10.74
N LEU A 251 4.89 17.98 10.18
CA LEU A 251 4.55 18.37 8.81
C LEU A 251 4.55 19.88 8.60
N LEU A 252 4.26 20.66 9.66
CA LEU A 252 4.25 22.12 9.62
C LEU A 252 5.66 22.70 9.73
N ILE A 253 6.46 22.23 10.69
CA ILE A 253 7.75 22.87 11.00
C ILE A 253 8.87 22.39 10.08
N SER A 254 8.73 21.24 9.44
CA SER A 254 9.74 20.76 8.48
C SER A 254 9.89 21.74 7.32
N THR A 255 11.13 22.08 7.01
CA THR A 255 11.50 22.89 5.85
C THR A 255 11.50 22.10 4.54
N ALA A 256 11.30 20.78 4.60
CA ALA A 256 11.22 19.90 3.44
C ALA A 256 9.80 19.38 3.22
N SER A 257 9.40 19.26 1.96
CA SER A 257 8.04 18.88 1.60
C SER A 257 7.75 17.39 1.87
N PRO A 258 6.56 17.03 2.37
CA PRO A 258 6.09 15.65 2.38
C PRO A 258 6.18 15.00 1.02
N ASP A 259 6.61 13.74 1.04
CA ASP A 259 6.89 12.95 -0.14
C ASP A 259 6.07 11.65 -0.17
N LEU A 260 6.31 10.84 -1.19
CA LEU A 260 5.63 9.56 -1.36
C LEU A 260 5.76 8.66 -0.13
N GLN A 261 6.92 8.65 0.52
CA GLN A 261 7.16 7.84 1.71
C GLN A 261 6.42 8.39 2.92
N THR A 262 6.27 9.72 3.04
CA THR A 262 5.41 10.36 4.03
C THR A 262 3.97 9.86 3.92
N PHE A 263 3.40 9.90 2.71
CA PHE A 263 2.03 9.45 2.49
C PHE A 263 1.86 7.94 2.69
N ASN A 264 2.80 7.11 2.23
CA ASN A 264 2.77 5.67 2.50
C ASN A 264 2.84 5.38 4.01
N THR A 265 3.67 6.11 4.76
CA THR A 265 3.78 6.01 6.22
C THR A 265 2.45 6.34 6.90
N LEU A 266 1.80 7.45 6.53
CA LEU A 266 0.51 7.85 7.10
C LEU A 266 -0.62 6.86 6.75
N LEU A 267 -0.70 6.38 5.50
CA LEU A 267 -1.71 5.41 5.08
C LEU A 267 -1.62 4.11 5.89
N VAL A 268 -0.41 3.57 6.04
CA VAL A 268 -0.16 2.32 6.78
C VAL A 268 -0.38 2.51 8.28
N GLY A 269 0.13 3.59 8.85
CA GLY A 269 -0.02 3.88 10.28
C GLY A 269 -1.48 4.02 10.68
N PHE A 270 -2.26 4.83 9.97
CA PHE A 270 -3.68 5.00 10.28
C PHE A 270 -4.51 3.76 9.98
N ARG A 271 -4.09 2.91 9.02
CA ARG A 271 -4.67 1.57 8.82
C ARG A 271 -4.42 0.67 10.04
N HIS A 272 -3.22 0.67 10.60
CA HIS A 272 -2.91 -0.11 11.82
C HIS A 272 -3.68 0.39 13.04
N TRP A 273 -3.94 1.69 13.13
CA TRP A 273 -4.83 2.27 14.15
C TRP A 273 -6.33 2.04 13.86
N ARG A 274 -6.67 1.44 12.71
CA ARG A 274 -8.05 1.25 12.22
C ARG A 274 -8.85 2.58 12.13
N ARG A 275 -8.17 3.70 11.84
CA ARG A 275 -8.77 5.05 11.71
C ARG A 275 -9.08 5.38 10.26
N ARG A 276 -10.16 4.76 9.75
CA ARG A 276 -10.61 4.86 8.35
C ARG A 276 -10.82 6.30 7.87
N GLU A 277 -11.36 7.16 8.72
CA GLU A 277 -11.58 8.58 8.39
C GLU A 277 -10.27 9.33 8.15
N LEU A 278 -9.22 9.05 8.93
CA LEU A 278 -7.90 9.66 8.73
C LEU A 278 -7.26 9.18 7.43
N ILE A 279 -7.43 7.91 7.07
CA ILE A 279 -6.97 7.39 5.77
C ILE A 279 -7.65 8.15 4.62
N ASP A 280 -8.95 8.42 4.71
CA ASP A 280 -9.66 9.23 3.71
C ASP A 280 -9.09 10.64 3.58
N ARG A 281 -8.71 11.27 4.71
CA ARG A 281 -8.07 12.60 4.73
C ARG A 281 -6.70 12.57 4.06
N VAL A 282 -5.89 11.55 4.35
CA VAL A 282 -4.58 11.35 3.72
C VAL A 282 -4.70 11.14 2.21
N ILE A 283 -5.68 10.34 1.76
CA ILE A 283 -5.94 10.13 0.33
C ILE A 283 -6.38 11.43 -0.35
N ALA A 284 -7.24 12.23 0.27
CA ALA A 284 -7.67 13.51 -0.27
C ALA A 284 -6.48 14.47 -0.44
N ALA A 285 -5.64 14.61 0.59
CA ALA A 285 -4.43 15.43 0.52
C ALA A 285 -3.41 14.91 -0.52
N PHE A 286 -3.26 13.59 -0.65
CA PHE A 286 -2.38 12.97 -1.66
C PHE A 286 -2.77 13.38 -3.09
N TYR A 287 -4.08 13.38 -3.41
CA TYR A 287 -4.57 13.81 -4.73
C TYR A 287 -4.32 15.29 -5.01
N VAL A 288 -4.37 16.12 -3.97
CA VAL A 288 -4.12 17.57 -4.06
C VAL A 288 -2.62 17.83 -4.23
N ASN A 289 -1.77 17.08 -3.53
CA ASN A 289 -0.32 17.24 -3.57
C ASN A 289 0.27 16.91 -4.96
N LYS A 290 -0.44 16.13 -5.78
CA LYS A 290 0.01 15.68 -7.12
C LYS A 290 1.33 14.92 -7.03
N ILE A 291 1.46 14.04 -6.05
CA ILE A 291 2.55 13.05 -5.98
C ILE A 291 2.13 11.84 -6.80
N ARG A 292 3.07 11.31 -7.57
CA ARG A 292 2.85 10.10 -8.34
C ARG A 292 2.89 8.89 -7.39
N PRO A 293 1.81 8.08 -7.32
CA PRO A 293 1.78 6.90 -6.46
C PRO A 293 2.74 5.82 -6.95
N ASN A 294 3.28 5.04 -6.02
CA ASN A 294 3.93 3.76 -6.31
C ASN A 294 2.97 2.60 -6.01
N GLU A 295 3.49 1.39 -6.08
CA GLU A 295 2.74 0.16 -5.91
C GLU A 295 2.18 0.02 -4.49
N ILE A 296 2.94 0.45 -3.47
CA ILE A 296 2.47 0.52 -2.08
C ILE A 296 1.26 1.44 -1.98
N THR A 297 1.35 2.67 -2.51
CA THR A 297 0.24 3.63 -2.45
C THR A 297 -1.01 3.10 -3.13
N CYS A 298 -0.87 2.51 -4.33
CA CYS A 298 -2.00 1.95 -5.06
C CYS A 298 -2.65 0.80 -4.29
N ARG A 299 -1.85 -0.12 -3.74
CA ARG A 299 -2.33 -1.25 -2.95
C ARG A 299 -3.08 -0.77 -1.69
N GLU A 300 -2.53 0.17 -0.94
CA GLU A 300 -3.15 0.68 0.29
C GLU A 300 -4.50 1.37 0.02
N ILE A 301 -4.61 2.16 -1.05
CA ILE A 301 -5.86 2.84 -1.41
C ILE A 301 -6.92 1.82 -1.84
N LEU A 302 -6.56 0.84 -2.68
CA LEU A 302 -7.47 -0.22 -3.13
C LEU A 302 -7.96 -1.06 -1.94
N ASN A 303 -7.03 -1.51 -1.09
CA ASN A 303 -7.36 -2.30 0.10
C ASN A 303 -8.22 -1.50 1.09
N HIS A 304 -7.95 -0.21 1.30
CA HIS A 304 -8.79 0.64 2.13
C HIS A 304 -10.23 0.69 1.60
N TYR A 305 -10.42 1.03 0.33
CA TYR A 305 -11.77 1.10 -0.25
C TYR A 305 -12.49 -0.25 -0.25
N ALA A 306 -11.79 -1.35 -0.51
CA ALA A 306 -12.32 -2.70 -0.35
C ALA A 306 -12.76 -2.95 1.10
N HIS A 307 -11.91 -2.63 2.07
CA HIS A 307 -12.15 -2.86 3.49
C HIS A 307 -13.34 -2.05 4.04
N VAL A 308 -13.50 -0.79 3.62
CA VAL A 308 -14.62 0.07 4.02
C VAL A 308 -15.86 -0.09 3.15
N VAL A 309 -15.86 -1.06 2.23
CA VAL A 309 -16.96 -1.39 1.32
C VAL A 309 -17.45 -0.18 0.51
N ARG A 310 -16.53 0.52 -0.19
CA ARG A 310 -16.85 1.67 -1.05
C ARG A 310 -16.56 1.36 -2.53
N PRO A 311 -17.45 0.63 -3.23
CA PRO A 311 -17.23 0.20 -4.62
C PRO A 311 -17.10 1.37 -5.60
N GLU A 312 -17.81 2.49 -5.37
CA GLU A 312 -17.71 3.67 -6.23
C GLU A 312 -16.33 4.33 -6.18
N SER A 313 -15.77 4.52 -4.97
CA SER A 313 -14.43 5.07 -4.77
C SER A 313 -13.36 4.13 -5.31
N PHE A 314 -13.55 2.82 -5.11
CA PHE A 314 -12.67 1.79 -5.67
C PHE A 314 -12.66 1.82 -7.20
N SER A 315 -13.84 1.76 -7.84
CA SER A 315 -13.99 1.82 -9.29
C SER A 315 -13.41 3.11 -9.87
N ARG A 316 -13.68 4.26 -9.22
CA ARG A 316 -13.09 5.54 -9.60
C ARG A 316 -11.58 5.50 -9.55
N PHE A 317 -10.98 4.95 -8.49
CA PHE A 317 -9.52 4.83 -8.38
C PHE A 317 -8.93 3.93 -9.47
N VAL A 318 -9.55 2.79 -9.77
CA VAL A 318 -9.14 1.90 -10.87
C VAL A 318 -9.24 2.62 -12.22
N ALA A 319 -10.28 3.41 -12.46
CA ALA A 319 -10.39 4.23 -13.67
C ALA A 319 -9.22 5.23 -13.78
N ARG A 320 -8.85 5.90 -12.67
CA ARG A 320 -7.67 6.78 -12.63
C ARG A 320 -6.37 6.04 -12.93
N MET A 321 -6.21 4.81 -12.43
CA MET A 321 -5.04 3.95 -12.71
C MET A 321 -4.92 3.60 -14.19
N ARG A 322 -6.07 3.37 -14.86
CA ARG A 322 -6.15 3.07 -16.30
C ARG A 322 -6.07 4.32 -17.19
N GLY A 323 -5.90 5.50 -16.61
CA GLY A 323 -5.85 6.77 -17.36
C GLY A 323 -7.21 7.22 -17.89
N VAL A 324 -8.32 6.80 -17.26
CA VAL A 324 -9.68 7.19 -17.61
C VAL A 324 -10.14 8.31 -16.66
N GLY A 325 -10.61 9.43 -17.22
CA GLY A 325 -11.01 10.61 -16.44
C GLY A 325 -9.81 11.35 -15.84
N GLU A 326 -9.82 11.64 -14.54
CA GLU A 326 -8.68 12.25 -13.86
C GLU A 326 -7.58 11.22 -13.57
N THR A 327 -6.51 11.19 -14.37
CA THR A 327 -5.39 10.26 -14.14
C THR A 327 -4.65 10.51 -12.81
N LEU A 328 -4.03 9.45 -12.28
CA LEU A 328 -3.09 9.55 -11.16
C LEU A 328 -1.76 10.22 -11.56
N MET A 329 -1.40 10.17 -12.84
CA MET A 329 -0.04 10.49 -13.29
C MET A 329 -0.03 11.11 -14.69
N LEU A 330 0.78 12.16 -14.85
CA LEU A 330 1.06 12.78 -16.14
C LEU A 330 2.47 12.36 -16.61
N ALA A 331 2.60 12.06 -17.90
CA ALA A 331 3.88 11.92 -18.56
C ALA A 331 4.36 13.29 -19.07
N ASN A 332 5.64 13.37 -19.43
CA ASN A 332 6.18 14.55 -20.10
C ASN A 332 5.40 14.79 -21.42
N PRO A 333 4.80 15.97 -21.64
CA PRO A 333 3.98 16.24 -22.83
C PRO A 333 4.75 16.13 -24.15
N ASN A 334 6.08 16.24 -24.10
CA ASN A 334 6.95 16.13 -25.27
C ASN A 334 7.27 14.68 -25.65
N ILE A 335 6.82 13.68 -24.88
CA ILE A 335 7.02 12.26 -25.24
C ILE A 335 6.12 11.91 -26.44
N SER A 336 6.74 11.33 -27.47
CA SER A 336 6.00 10.75 -28.59
C SER A 336 5.28 9.48 -28.13
N VAL A 337 3.97 9.43 -28.34
CA VAL A 337 3.18 8.21 -28.10
C VAL A 337 3.23 7.40 -29.39
N ASN A 338 3.88 6.25 -29.32
CA ASN A 338 4.04 5.30 -30.42
C ASN A 338 3.35 3.98 -30.06
N GLU A 339 3.34 3.03 -30.99
CA GLU A 339 2.74 1.70 -30.79
C GLU A 339 3.26 1.00 -29.52
N ALA A 340 4.57 1.11 -29.24
CA ALA A 340 5.18 0.52 -28.04
C ALA A 340 4.79 1.18 -26.71
N SER A 341 4.18 2.38 -26.74
CA SER A 341 3.79 3.14 -25.55
C SER A 341 2.29 3.39 -25.44
N GLN A 342 1.49 3.03 -26.46
CA GLN A 342 0.04 3.25 -26.48
C GLN A 342 -0.69 2.53 -25.33
N ASP A 343 -0.18 1.39 -24.89
CA ASP A 343 -0.76 0.64 -23.78
C ASP A 343 -0.55 1.34 -22.43
N ARG A 344 0.46 2.22 -22.34
CA ARG A 344 0.85 2.93 -21.11
C ARG A 344 0.53 4.42 -21.11
N LEU A 345 0.50 5.04 -22.29
CA LEU A 345 0.37 6.48 -22.47
C LEU A 345 -0.89 6.78 -23.28
N VAL A 346 -1.74 7.63 -22.71
CA VAL A 346 -2.97 8.09 -23.36
C VAL A 346 -2.86 9.58 -23.58
N ARG A 347 -2.78 10.01 -24.84
CA ARG A 347 -2.74 11.44 -25.17
C ARG A 347 -4.17 11.98 -25.14
N THR A 348 -4.45 12.85 -24.17
CA THR A 348 -5.79 13.45 -24.01
C THR A 348 -5.89 14.73 -24.84
N ASN A 349 -4.89 15.60 -24.75
CA ASN A 349 -4.83 16.90 -25.42
C ASN A 349 -3.38 17.17 -25.88
N ASN A 350 -3.18 18.29 -26.60
CA ASN A 350 -1.83 18.72 -27.03
C ASN A 350 -0.86 18.96 -25.86
N GLU A 351 -1.37 19.22 -24.65
CA GLU A 351 -0.57 19.58 -23.47
C GLU A 351 -0.47 18.48 -22.42
N LYS A 352 -1.27 17.41 -22.51
CA LYS A 352 -1.39 16.41 -21.44
C LYS A 352 -1.37 15.00 -21.99
N ILE A 353 -0.44 14.21 -21.47
CA ILE A 353 -0.36 12.78 -21.68
C ILE A 353 -0.57 12.11 -20.34
N TYR A 354 -1.62 11.28 -20.25
CA TYR A 354 -1.88 10.48 -19.08
C TYR A 354 -1.01 9.23 -19.12
N GLN A 355 -0.41 8.91 -17.98
CA GLN A 355 0.35 7.69 -17.83
C GLN A 355 -0.43 6.72 -16.95
N LYS A 356 -0.67 5.51 -17.46
CA LYS A 356 -1.29 4.42 -16.70
C LYS A 356 -0.32 3.89 -15.64
N VAL A 357 -0.87 3.30 -14.59
CA VAL A 357 -0.09 2.54 -13.60
C VAL A 357 0.56 1.35 -14.28
N TYR A 358 1.82 1.08 -13.94
CA TYR A 358 2.52 -0.09 -14.47
C TYR A 358 1.89 -1.37 -13.90
N PRO A 359 1.62 -2.40 -14.72
CA PRO A 359 0.99 -3.62 -14.27
C PRO A 359 1.92 -4.42 -13.35
N THR A 360 1.72 -4.33 -12.04
CA THR A 360 2.50 -5.11 -11.05
C THR A 360 1.62 -6.11 -10.31
N PRO A 361 2.17 -7.29 -9.96
CA PRO A 361 1.42 -8.30 -9.21
C PRO A 361 0.86 -7.79 -7.89
N MET A 362 1.62 -6.96 -7.16
CA MET A 362 1.18 -6.34 -5.91
C MET A 362 -0.11 -5.52 -6.06
N VAL A 363 -0.19 -4.68 -7.10
CA VAL A 363 -1.36 -3.83 -7.32
C VAL A 363 -2.51 -4.65 -7.88
N PHE A 364 -2.24 -5.63 -8.74
CA PHE A 364 -3.27 -6.48 -9.32
C PHE A 364 -3.98 -7.34 -8.27
N ASP A 365 -3.21 -7.91 -7.35
CA ASP A 365 -3.69 -8.73 -6.27
C ASP A 365 -4.65 -7.95 -5.33
N ALA A 366 -4.33 -6.70 -5.00
CA ALA A 366 -5.26 -5.82 -4.26
C ALA A 366 -6.52 -5.48 -5.07
N LEU A 367 -6.39 -5.29 -6.39
CA LEU A 367 -7.53 -5.05 -7.26
C LEU A 367 -8.48 -6.26 -7.27
N ILE A 368 -7.95 -7.46 -7.54
CA ILE A 368 -8.73 -8.69 -7.60
C ILE A 368 -9.38 -9.00 -6.26
N ARG A 369 -8.68 -8.80 -5.13
CA ARG A 369 -9.30 -8.89 -3.79
C ARG A 369 -10.47 -7.93 -3.61
N GLY A 370 -10.33 -6.68 -4.07
CA GLY A 370 -11.42 -5.72 -4.03
C GLY A 370 -12.61 -6.18 -4.87
N VAL A 371 -12.38 -6.62 -6.11
CA VAL A 371 -13.44 -7.13 -6.99
C VAL A 371 -14.13 -8.35 -6.38
N MET A 372 -13.37 -9.33 -5.87
CA MET A 372 -13.89 -10.50 -5.16
C MET A 372 -14.87 -10.08 -4.05
N ARG A 373 -14.52 -9.05 -3.30
CA ARG A 373 -15.34 -8.54 -2.18
C ARG A 373 -16.61 -7.82 -2.64
N PHE A 374 -16.57 -7.13 -3.78
CA PHE A 374 -17.70 -6.33 -4.26
C PHE A 374 -18.65 -7.07 -5.19
N ALA A 375 -18.13 -7.94 -6.04
CA ALA A 375 -18.84 -8.53 -7.16
C ALA A 375 -18.74 -10.06 -7.23
N GLY A 376 -18.00 -10.68 -6.30
CA GLY A 376 -17.84 -12.13 -6.23
C GLY A 376 -16.83 -12.71 -7.24
N PHE A 377 -16.76 -14.04 -7.25
CA PHE A 377 -15.74 -14.81 -7.97
C PHE A 377 -15.83 -14.65 -9.48
N GLU A 378 -17.00 -14.88 -10.08
CA GLU A 378 -17.20 -14.80 -11.54
C GLU A 378 -16.69 -13.48 -12.11
N ARG A 379 -17.11 -12.37 -11.50
CA ARG A 379 -16.70 -11.04 -11.97
C ARG A 379 -15.22 -10.77 -11.75
N ALA A 380 -14.62 -11.34 -10.71
CA ALA A 380 -13.18 -11.26 -10.49
C ALA A 380 -12.40 -12.04 -11.56
N LEU A 381 -12.93 -13.18 -12.00
CA LEU A 381 -12.33 -13.98 -13.07
C LEU A 381 -12.44 -13.29 -14.43
N ASP A 382 -13.58 -12.67 -14.74
CA ASP A 382 -13.73 -11.81 -15.94
C ASP A 382 -12.68 -10.70 -15.98
N ILE A 383 -12.57 -9.95 -14.88
CA ILE A 383 -11.63 -8.82 -14.76
C ILE A 383 -10.19 -9.32 -14.77
N TYR A 384 -9.92 -10.50 -14.20
CA TYR A 384 -8.61 -11.13 -14.28
C TYR A 384 -8.18 -11.34 -15.73
N TYR A 385 -9.02 -11.94 -16.58
CA TYR A 385 -8.68 -12.17 -17.98
C TYR A 385 -8.62 -10.87 -18.81
N GLU A 386 -9.52 -9.90 -18.56
CA GLU A 386 -9.45 -8.57 -19.21
C GLU A 386 -8.11 -7.90 -18.91
N MET A 387 -7.73 -7.83 -17.63
CA MET A 387 -6.51 -7.16 -17.22
C MET A 387 -5.26 -7.96 -17.57
N LYS A 388 -5.33 -9.29 -17.64
CA LYS A 388 -4.23 -10.12 -18.13
C LYS A 388 -3.89 -9.82 -19.58
N ALA A 389 -4.89 -9.59 -20.43
CA ALA A 389 -4.68 -9.13 -21.80
C ALA A 389 -3.99 -7.74 -21.86
N ASP A 390 -4.25 -6.87 -20.87
CA ASP A 390 -3.58 -5.57 -20.67
C ASP A 390 -2.17 -5.70 -20.03
N GLY A 391 -1.64 -6.92 -19.85
CA GLY A 391 -0.30 -7.18 -19.32
C GLY A 391 -0.20 -7.28 -17.79
N TRP A 392 -1.33 -7.45 -17.09
CA TRP A 392 -1.35 -7.68 -15.65
C TRP A 392 -1.18 -9.16 -15.30
N GLY A 393 -0.47 -9.46 -14.20
CA GLY A 393 -0.19 -10.83 -13.79
C GLY A 393 -0.39 -11.06 -12.30
N LEU A 394 -1.00 -12.18 -11.92
CA LEU A 394 -1.12 -12.60 -10.53
C LEU A 394 -0.03 -13.62 -10.19
N GLU A 395 0.45 -13.57 -8.96
CA GLU A 395 1.34 -14.59 -8.41
C GLU A 395 0.56 -15.84 -7.96
N VAL A 396 1.27 -16.96 -7.79
CA VAL A 396 0.67 -18.21 -7.31
C VAL A 396 -0.10 -18.01 -6.01
N GLN A 397 0.43 -17.23 -5.05
CA GLN A 397 -0.25 -17.01 -3.78
C GLN A 397 -1.62 -16.32 -3.95
N SER A 398 -1.73 -15.33 -4.83
CA SER A 398 -2.99 -14.65 -5.16
C SER A 398 -3.97 -15.57 -5.88
N LEU A 399 -3.48 -16.37 -6.82
CA LEU A 399 -4.30 -17.37 -7.50
C LEU A 399 -4.78 -18.46 -6.51
N THR A 400 -3.94 -18.91 -5.59
CA THR A 400 -4.33 -19.85 -4.53
C THR A 400 -5.43 -19.27 -3.63
N ARG A 401 -5.51 -17.94 -3.44
CA ARG A 401 -6.65 -17.33 -2.74
C ARG A 401 -7.95 -17.42 -3.53
N LEU A 402 -7.91 -17.31 -4.86
CA LEU A 402 -9.06 -17.58 -5.72
C LEU A 402 -9.44 -19.06 -5.66
N LEU A 403 -8.46 -19.96 -5.66
CA LEU A 403 -8.68 -21.41 -5.51
C LEU A 403 -9.30 -21.76 -4.15
N LYS A 404 -8.86 -21.10 -3.07
CA LYS A 404 -9.49 -21.17 -1.73
C LYS A 404 -10.97 -20.80 -1.78
N ASP A 405 -11.36 -19.84 -2.62
CA ASP A 405 -12.76 -19.47 -2.83
C ASP A 405 -13.54 -20.57 -3.57
N CYS A 406 -12.92 -21.18 -4.58
CA CYS A 406 -13.48 -22.34 -5.30
C CYS A 406 -13.71 -23.52 -4.36
N VAL A 407 -12.74 -23.84 -3.49
CA VAL A 407 -12.87 -24.89 -2.45
C VAL A 407 -14.08 -24.62 -1.55
N ARG A 408 -14.25 -23.38 -1.06
CA ARG A 408 -15.37 -23.01 -0.20
C ARG A 408 -16.73 -23.15 -0.90
N ARG A 409 -16.79 -22.89 -2.20
CA ARG A 409 -18.02 -23.03 -3.02
C ARG A 409 -18.21 -24.44 -3.59
N VAL A 410 -17.19 -25.29 -3.52
CA VAL A 410 -17.07 -26.54 -4.29
C VAL A 410 -17.32 -26.28 -5.78
N ASP A 411 -16.69 -25.23 -6.30
CA ASP A 411 -16.73 -24.85 -7.70
C ASP A 411 -15.54 -25.47 -8.45
N TRP A 412 -15.81 -26.60 -9.10
CA TRP A 412 -14.81 -27.33 -9.87
C TRP A 412 -14.38 -26.57 -11.12
N GLU A 413 -15.32 -25.96 -11.86
CA GLU A 413 -15.03 -25.30 -13.12
C GLU A 413 -14.17 -24.04 -12.89
N GLY A 414 -14.55 -23.19 -11.93
CA GLY A 414 -13.75 -22.05 -11.52
C GLY A 414 -12.36 -22.45 -11.01
N GLY A 415 -12.30 -23.52 -10.21
CA GLY A 415 -11.05 -24.07 -9.70
C GLY A 415 -10.11 -24.56 -10.81
N LEU A 416 -10.64 -25.18 -11.87
CA LEU A 416 -9.86 -25.61 -13.03
C LEU A 416 -9.23 -24.44 -13.79
N TYR A 417 -9.96 -23.34 -14.00
CA TYR A 417 -9.40 -22.14 -14.63
C TYR A 417 -8.24 -21.57 -13.81
N VAL A 418 -8.45 -21.41 -12.50
CA VAL A 418 -7.41 -20.91 -11.59
C VAL A 418 -6.20 -21.86 -11.54
N TRP A 419 -6.44 -23.17 -11.54
CA TRP A 419 -5.39 -24.18 -11.55
C TRP A 419 -4.55 -24.18 -12.84
N ALA A 420 -5.19 -23.98 -13.99
CA ALA A 420 -4.49 -23.82 -15.26
C ALA A 420 -3.55 -22.62 -15.23
N GLU A 421 -4.00 -21.51 -14.66
CA GLU A 421 -3.20 -20.29 -14.50
C GLU A 421 -2.02 -20.50 -13.54
N ILE A 422 -2.22 -21.17 -12.41
CA ILE A 422 -1.13 -21.54 -11.48
C ILE A 422 -0.08 -22.40 -12.19
N ASN A 423 -0.51 -23.38 -12.98
CA ASN A 423 0.41 -24.24 -13.73
C ASN A 423 1.16 -23.50 -14.85
N SER A 424 0.57 -22.45 -15.44
CA SER A 424 1.23 -21.63 -16.46
C SER A 424 2.47 -20.88 -15.92
N ILE A 425 2.51 -20.60 -14.61
CA ILE A 425 3.69 -20.01 -13.96
C ILE A 425 4.83 -21.03 -13.94
N GLY A 426 4.49 -22.32 -13.77
CA GLY A 426 5.41 -23.44 -13.87
C GLY A 426 6.44 -23.48 -12.75
N SER A 427 7.66 -23.93 -13.07
CA SER A 427 8.77 -24.05 -12.12
C SER A 427 9.33 -22.71 -11.62
N ARG A 428 8.86 -21.57 -12.15
CA ARG A 428 9.23 -20.23 -11.67
C ARG A 428 8.63 -19.93 -10.29
N ALA A 429 7.59 -20.66 -9.89
CA ALA A 429 6.92 -20.46 -8.61
C ALA A 429 7.78 -20.94 -7.42
N LYS A 430 7.72 -20.21 -6.30
CA LYS A 430 8.34 -20.64 -5.04
C LYS A 430 7.71 -21.96 -4.57
N TYR A 431 8.55 -22.88 -4.09
CA TYR A 431 8.14 -24.22 -3.64
C TYR A 431 6.96 -24.17 -2.65
N ARG A 432 7.04 -23.33 -1.61
CA ARG A 432 5.99 -23.18 -0.59
C ARG A 432 4.65 -22.74 -1.17
N ASN A 433 4.65 -21.77 -2.09
CA ASN A 433 3.43 -21.24 -2.69
C ASN A 433 2.77 -22.29 -3.59
N MET A 434 3.59 -23.06 -4.31
CA MET A 434 3.09 -24.15 -5.16
C MET A 434 2.55 -25.32 -4.31
N ALA A 435 3.21 -25.65 -3.20
CA ALA A 435 2.71 -26.65 -2.25
C ALA A 435 1.34 -26.26 -1.67
N ASP A 436 1.16 -24.99 -1.26
CA ASP A 436 -0.15 -24.48 -0.82
C ASP A 436 -1.22 -24.60 -1.92
N ALA A 437 -0.86 -24.30 -3.18
CA ALA A 437 -1.76 -24.47 -4.31
C ALA A 437 -2.19 -25.92 -4.52
N TYR A 438 -1.24 -26.87 -4.46
CA TYR A 438 -1.52 -28.31 -4.56
C TYR A 438 -2.47 -28.78 -3.45
N THR A 439 -2.24 -28.36 -2.21
CA THR A 439 -3.11 -28.68 -1.07
C THR A 439 -4.58 -28.29 -1.35
N HIS A 440 -4.79 -27.07 -1.84
CA HIS A 440 -6.14 -26.56 -2.13
C HIS A 440 -6.77 -27.24 -3.34
N MET A 441 -6.00 -27.53 -4.38
CA MET A 441 -6.51 -28.23 -5.56
C MET A 441 -6.90 -29.68 -5.25
N LEU A 442 -6.09 -30.41 -4.47
CA LEU A 442 -6.42 -31.76 -4.03
C LEU A 442 -7.67 -31.78 -3.15
N SER A 443 -7.81 -30.81 -2.24
CA SER A 443 -9.02 -30.67 -1.44
C SER A 443 -10.24 -30.40 -2.32
N LEU A 444 -10.13 -29.54 -3.33
CA LEU A 444 -11.22 -29.30 -4.28
C LEU A 444 -11.59 -30.56 -5.07
N CYS A 445 -10.62 -31.34 -5.54
CA CYS A 445 -10.87 -32.60 -6.22
C CYS A 445 -11.64 -33.58 -5.33
N SER A 446 -11.23 -33.71 -4.06
CA SER A 446 -11.92 -34.56 -3.09
C SER A 446 -13.37 -34.11 -2.85
N LEU A 447 -13.59 -32.81 -2.62
CA LEU A 447 -14.92 -32.24 -2.37
C LEU A 447 -15.85 -32.33 -3.60
N SER A 448 -15.28 -32.30 -4.81
CA SER A 448 -16.02 -32.36 -6.08
C SER A 448 -16.17 -33.79 -6.62
N ASN A 449 -15.63 -34.80 -5.92
CA ASN A 449 -15.56 -36.21 -6.34
C ASN A 449 -14.79 -36.47 -7.65
N GLU A 450 -13.83 -35.61 -8.00
CA GLU A 450 -13.05 -35.68 -9.24
C GLU A 450 -11.79 -36.53 -9.08
N THR A 451 -11.99 -37.84 -8.93
CA THR A 451 -10.93 -38.83 -8.63
C THR A 451 -9.85 -38.94 -9.70
N VAL A 452 -10.20 -38.73 -10.97
CA VAL A 452 -9.23 -38.78 -12.09
C VAL A 452 -8.25 -37.61 -11.98
N ALA A 453 -8.77 -36.39 -11.78
CA ALA A 453 -7.95 -35.21 -11.62
C ALA A 453 -7.11 -35.27 -10.33
N PHE A 454 -7.68 -35.79 -9.24
CA PHE A 454 -6.94 -36.03 -7.98
C PHE A 454 -5.68 -36.87 -8.22
N ASN A 455 -5.82 -38.00 -8.91
CA ASN A 455 -4.70 -38.91 -9.20
C ASN A 455 -3.67 -38.28 -10.14
N GLN A 456 -4.11 -37.49 -11.12
CA GLN A 456 -3.20 -36.76 -12.02
C GLN A 456 -2.37 -35.72 -11.25
N ILE A 457 -3.00 -34.95 -10.37
CA ILE A 457 -2.32 -33.95 -9.54
C ILE A 457 -1.34 -34.65 -8.59
N LEU A 458 -1.74 -35.76 -7.98
CA LEU A 458 -0.87 -36.55 -7.10
C LEU A 458 0.38 -37.06 -7.82
N SER A 459 0.22 -37.55 -9.06
CA SER A 459 1.34 -37.95 -9.91
C SER A 459 2.26 -36.76 -10.24
N ASP A 460 1.69 -35.58 -10.50
CA ASP A 460 2.45 -34.35 -10.76
C ASP A 460 3.27 -33.90 -9.54
N ILE A 461 2.70 -33.97 -8.34
CA ILE A 461 3.39 -33.67 -7.06
C ILE A 461 4.62 -34.56 -6.90
N GLY A 462 4.47 -35.88 -7.10
CA GLY A 462 5.58 -36.83 -7.03
C GLY A 462 6.65 -36.59 -8.09
N ARG A 463 6.24 -36.28 -9.33
CA ARG A 463 7.17 -35.97 -10.43
C ARG A 463 7.99 -34.71 -10.18
N ARG A 464 7.40 -33.68 -9.56
CA ARG A 464 8.08 -32.42 -9.26
C ARG A 464 8.85 -32.44 -7.93
N GLY A 465 8.84 -33.56 -7.21
CA GLY A 465 9.62 -33.76 -5.99
C GLY A 465 9.08 -33.04 -4.75
N PHE A 466 7.78 -32.77 -4.71
CA PHE A 466 7.13 -32.23 -3.52
C PHE A 466 6.91 -33.32 -2.46
N ASP A 467 6.82 -32.93 -1.18
CA ASP A 467 6.44 -33.84 -0.10
C ASP A 467 4.96 -34.22 -0.20
N VAL A 468 4.72 -35.33 -0.88
CA VAL A 468 3.39 -35.90 -1.12
C VAL A 468 2.64 -36.12 0.19
N LYS A 469 3.30 -36.59 1.25
CA LYS A 469 2.64 -36.92 2.50
C LYS A 469 2.12 -35.67 3.20
N SER A 470 3.00 -34.67 3.38
CA SER A 470 2.62 -33.41 4.03
C SER A 470 1.48 -32.70 3.28
N ILE A 471 1.50 -32.70 1.94
CA ILE A 471 0.45 -32.06 1.13
C ILE A 471 -0.88 -32.82 1.25
N ILE A 472 -0.86 -34.16 1.22
CA ILE A 472 -2.09 -34.97 1.40
C ILE A 472 -2.68 -34.77 2.79
N ASP A 473 -1.84 -34.81 3.84
CA ASP A 473 -2.30 -34.64 5.22
C ASP A 473 -2.98 -33.26 5.38
N ALA A 474 -2.37 -32.20 4.85
CA ALA A 474 -2.94 -30.86 4.83
C ALA A 474 -4.23 -30.76 4.00
N ALA A 475 -4.29 -31.41 2.83
CA ALA A 475 -5.47 -31.39 1.96
C ALA A 475 -6.66 -32.15 2.58
N THR A 476 -6.38 -33.24 3.29
CA THR A 476 -7.37 -34.05 4.00
C THR A 476 -7.96 -33.26 5.16
N GLU A 477 -7.11 -32.58 5.94
CA GLU A 477 -7.56 -31.74 7.04
C GLU A 477 -8.41 -30.57 6.54
N LEU A 478 -7.97 -29.89 5.48
CA LEU A 478 -8.75 -28.82 4.84
C LEU A 478 -10.12 -29.33 4.35
N THR A 479 -10.17 -30.51 3.74
CA THR A 479 -11.41 -31.14 3.27
C THR A 479 -12.37 -31.40 4.43
N ARG A 480 -11.86 -31.99 5.52
CA ARG A 480 -12.61 -32.28 6.75
C ARG A 480 -13.18 -30.99 7.36
N GLU A 481 -12.41 -29.92 7.42
CA GLU A 481 -12.88 -28.62 7.91
C GLU A 481 -14.04 -28.06 7.07
N GLN A 482 -13.97 -28.17 5.74
CA GLN A 482 -15.03 -27.67 4.87
C GLN A 482 -16.30 -28.52 4.95
N GLU A 483 -16.17 -29.84 5.06
CA GLU A 483 -17.32 -30.74 5.28
C GLU A 483 -18.01 -30.44 6.61
N ASN A 484 -17.24 -30.23 7.69
CA ASN A 484 -17.80 -29.85 9.00
C ASN A 484 -18.52 -28.50 8.94
N LYS A 485 -18.00 -27.52 8.18
CA LYS A 485 -18.66 -26.22 7.97
C LYS A 485 -20.00 -26.36 7.23
N LYS A 486 -20.12 -27.30 6.27
CA LYS A 486 -21.40 -27.62 5.62
C LYS A 486 -22.41 -28.26 6.57
N VAL A 487 -21.96 -29.09 7.52
CA VAL A 487 -22.82 -29.79 8.48
C VAL A 487 -23.40 -28.85 9.57
N CYS A 488 -22.74 -27.72 9.86
CA CYS A 488 -23.20 -26.73 10.84
C CYS A 488 -24.16 -25.64 10.29
N LEU A 489 -24.59 -25.71 9.04
CA LEU A 489 -25.71 -24.90 8.56
C LEU A 489 -27.00 -25.51 9.13
N ALA A 490 -27.72 -24.76 9.97
CA ALA A 490 -28.97 -25.22 10.59
C ALA A 490 -29.88 -25.84 9.51
N PRO A 491 -30.52 -27.00 9.78
CA PRO A 491 -31.38 -27.66 8.81
C PRO A 491 -32.47 -26.70 8.30
N ALA A 492 -32.91 -26.86 7.04
CA ALA A 492 -33.97 -26.01 6.46
C ALA A 492 -35.23 -25.93 7.34
N TRP A 493 -35.56 -26.99 8.08
CA TRP A 493 -36.69 -27.00 9.03
C TRP A 493 -36.50 -26.07 10.24
N ALA A 494 -35.26 -25.72 10.61
CA ALA A 494 -34.98 -24.77 11.67
C ALA A 494 -35.30 -23.32 11.24
N ALA A 495 -35.13 -23.01 9.95
CA ALA A 495 -35.58 -21.76 9.36
C ALA A 495 -37.12 -21.71 9.25
N ASP A 496 -37.76 -22.82 8.89
CA ASP A 496 -39.24 -22.92 8.89
C ASP A 496 -39.82 -22.79 10.30
N ASN A 497 -39.19 -23.38 11.33
CA ASN A 497 -39.62 -23.21 12.73
C ASN A 497 -39.44 -21.77 13.23
N MET A 498 -38.42 -21.03 12.77
CA MET A 498 -38.28 -19.61 13.07
C MET A 498 -39.30 -18.74 12.32
N LEU A 499 -39.64 -19.09 11.08
CA LEU A 499 -40.71 -18.43 10.31
C LEU A 499 -42.09 -18.68 10.92
N ILE A 500 -42.36 -19.89 11.41
CA ILE A 500 -43.60 -20.24 12.14
C ILE A 500 -43.64 -19.48 13.48
N ALA A 501 -42.55 -19.50 14.26
CA ALA A 501 -42.47 -18.76 15.52
C ALA A 501 -42.60 -17.24 15.33
N ALA A 502 -42.08 -16.69 14.23
CA ALA A 502 -42.24 -15.28 13.86
C ALA A 502 -43.66 -14.97 13.33
N SER A 503 -44.34 -15.95 12.70
CA SER A 503 -45.71 -15.80 12.21
C SER A 503 -46.74 -15.86 13.35
N ASP A 504 -46.50 -16.67 14.38
CA ASP A 504 -47.34 -16.72 15.59
C ASP A 504 -47.28 -15.39 16.36
N TYR A 505 -46.11 -14.74 16.40
CA TYR A 505 -45.95 -13.42 17.03
C TYR A 505 -46.66 -12.28 16.28
N ILE A 506 -46.94 -12.45 14.98
CA ILE A 506 -47.59 -11.44 14.13
C ILE A 506 -49.12 -11.61 14.12
N GLN A 507 -49.64 -12.81 14.45
CA GLN A 507 -51.10 -13.03 14.56
C GLN A 507 -51.68 -12.62 15.92
N ASP A 508 -50.88 -12.64 17.00
CA ASP A 508 -51.30 -12.11 18.30
C ASP A 508 -51.18 -10.57 18.41
N ALA A 509 -50.66 -9.91 17.36
CA ALA A 509 -50.48 -8.47 17.31
C ALA A 509 -51.42 -7.80 16.27
N LYS A 510 -52.74 -7.88 16.50
CA LYS A 510 -53.71 -6.90 15.96
C LYS A 510 -54.72 -6.46 17.04
N PRO A 511 -55.23 -5.23 16.93
CA PRO A 511 -55.29 -4.30 18.07
C PRO A 511 -56.69 -4.18 18.67
N ASP A 512 -56.77 -4.11 20.00
CA ASP A 512 -57.88 -3.52 20.73
C ASP A 512 -57.37 -2.25 21.45
N GLU A 513 -57.95 -1.09 21.12
CA GLU A 513 -57.85 0.16 21.88
C GLU A 513 -58.83 0.14 23.09
N PRO A 514 -58.84 1.14 23.99
CA PRO A 514 -57.73 1.87 24.61
C PRO A 514 -57.88 1.91 26.16
N GLY A 515 -56.79 2.03 26.92
CA GLY A 515 -56.93 2.40 28.33
C GLY A 515 -55.70 2.23 29.24
N ILE A 516 -55.26 3.37 29.78
CA ILE A 516 -54.66 3.56 31.12
C ILE A 516 -53.14 3.35 31.26
N VAL A 517 -52.49 4.51 31.34
CA VAL A 517 -51.25 4.92 32.04
C VAL A 517 -50.66 3.91 33.04
N SER A 518 -49.37 3.60 32.91
CA SER A 518 -48.45 3.59 34.05
C SER A 518 -46.97 3.62 33.61
N GLU A 519 -46.24 4.46 34.31
CA GLU A 519 -44.81 4.77 34.22
C GLU A 519 -43.91 3.53 34.33
N LEU A 520 -42.78 3.54 33.62
CA LEU A 520 -41.58 2.77 33.99
C LEU A 520 -40.31 3.63 33.84
N PRO A 521 -39.34 3.50 34.75
CA PRO A 521 -38.19 4.40 34.87
C PRO A 521 -36.92 3.88 34.16
N GLU A 522 -35.95 4.77 34.13
CA GLU A 522 -34.57 4.67 33.63
C GLU A 522 -33.76 3.49 34.23
N ASP A 523 -32.97 2.82 33.35
CA ASP A 523 -31.64 2.11 33.45
C ASP A 523 -31.09 1.60 34.81
N PRO A 524 -30.15 0.62 34.92
CA PRO A 524 -29.18 0.13 33.91
C PRO A 524 -28.77 -1.37 33.91
N ASP A 525 -28.06 -1.74 32.84
CA ASP A 525 -26.92 -2.69 32.77
C ASP A 525 -27.09 -4.23 32.57
N ILE A 526 -26.18 -4.75 31.73
CA ILE A 526 -25.65 -6.14 31.55
C ILE A 526 -26.14 -7.04 30.38
N ARG A 527 -25.29 -7.03 29.32
CA ARG A 527 -24.69 -8.12 28.49
C ARG A 527 -25.53 -9.22 27.82
N PHE A 528 -25.29 -9.43 26.51
CA PHE A 528 -24.55 -10.56 25.85
C PHE A 528 -24.71 -10.40 24.31
N SER A 529 -23.70 -9.97 23.55
CA SER A 529 -22.72 -10.76 22.78
C SER A 529 -23.27 -11.92 21.93
N GLN A 530 -23.17 -11.80 20.60
CA GLN A 530 -22.81 -12.91 19.71
C GLN A 530 -21.81 -12.42 18.65
N HIS A 531 -20.60 -12.96 18.75
CA HIS A 531 -19.50 -12.84 17.79
C HIS A 531 -19.73 -13.75 16.57
N HIS A 532 -19.41 -13.24 15.38
CA HIS A 532 -19.04 -14.05 14.21
C HIS A 532 -17.51 -14.03 14.04
N PRO A 533 -16.87 -15.09 13.49
CA PRO A 533 -15.43 -15.24 13.50
C PRO A 533 -14.76 -14.61 12.27
N ASP A 534 -13.73 -13.80 12.52
CA ASP A 534 -12.69 -13.43 11.56
C ASP A 534 -11.70 -14.60 11.38
N PRO A 535 -11.20 -14.89 10.17
CA PRO A 535 -10.02 -15.72 10.00
C PRO A 535 -8.78 -14.84 9.84
N ILE A 536 -7.99 -14.74 10.92
CA ILE A 536 -6.54 -14.48 10.87
C ILE A 536 -5.96 -15.40 11.94
N ASP A 537 -5.52 -16.59 11.55
CA ASP A 537 -4.75 -17.46 12.43
C ASP A 537 -3.28 -17.02 12.45
N ASP A 538 -2.80 -16.94 13.69
CA ASP A 538 -1.48 -17.30 14.21
C ASP A 538 -0.24 -16.52 13.78
N ILE A 539 0.14 -15.54 14.63
CA ILE A 539 1.53 -15.41 15.11
C ILE A 539 1.49 -14.99 16.59
N GLU A 540 1.71 -15.97 17.48
CA GLU A 540 2.16 -15.75 18.85
C GLU A 540 3.68 -15.93 18.96
N ASN A 541 4.25 -15.16 19.91
CA ASN A 541 5.55 -15.30 20.57
C ASN A 541 6.76 -14.57 19.98
N SER A 542 6.90 -13.30 20.38
CA SER A 542 8.18 -12.84 20.95
C SER A 542 7.94 -11.69 21.94
N THR A 543 8.42 -11.90 23.17
CA THR A 543 8.45 -10.92 24.27
C THR A 543 9.44 -9.78 23.97
N PRO A 544 9.22 -8.56 24.51
CA PRO A 544 10.04 -7.40 24.21
C PRO A 544 11.24 -7.31 25.17
N ASP A 545 12.42 -7.08 24.61
CA ASP A 545 13.46 -6.34 25.31
C ASP A 545 14.09 -5.36 24.32
N HIS A 546 14.07 -4.07 24.69
CA HIS A 546 14.77 -2.89 24.13
C HIS A 546 13.91 -1.63 24.32
N GLY A 547 13.64 -1.30 25.59
CA GLY A 547 12.91 -0.08 25.99
C GLY A 547 13.79 1.16 26.23
N LYS A 548 14.97 1.29 25.61
CA LYS A 548 15.89 2.42 25.91
C LYS A 548 16.34 3.32 24.76
N ASP A 549 16.12 2.98 23.48
CA ASP A 549 16.64 3.81 22.38
C ASP A 549 15.63 4.76 21.72
N ASN A 550 14.31 4.60 21.93
CA ASN A 550 13.30 5.36 21.16
C ASN A 550 13.05 6.81 21.62
N LYS A 551 13.42 7.20 22.84
CA LYS A 551 13.22 8.59 23.31
C LYS A 551 14.23 9.57 22.69
N ASP A 552 15.37 9.08 22.23
CA ASP A 552 16.47 9.94 21.79
C ASP A 552 16.29 10.42 20.33
N ALA A 553 15.63 9.64 19.46
CA ALA A 553 15.45 10.02 18.05
C ALA A 553 14.51 11.22 17.86
N TRP A 554 13.42 11.29 18.63
CA TRP A 554 12.47 12.43 18.59
C TRP A 554 13.09 13.71 19.18
N ALA A 555 13.84 13.58 20.27
CA ALA A 555 14.56 14.70 20.89
C ALA A 555 15.70 15.22 20.00
N ALA A 556 16.44 14.32 19.35
CA ALA A 556 17.48 14.68 18.39
C ALA A 556 16.93 15.38 17.14
N TRP A 557 15.74 15.00 16.67
CA TRP A 557 15.05 15.71 15.59
C TRP A 557 14.63 17.14 16.01
N LEU A 558 14.03 17.30 17.19
CA LEU A 558 13.65 18.62 17.72
C LEU A 558 14.87 19.54 17.91
N GLU A 559 16.00 18.99 18.35
CA GLU A 559 17.25 19.74 18.53
C GLU A 559 17.86 20.22 17.21
N HIS A 560 17.78 19.39 16.15
CA HIS A 560 18.21 19.77 14.80
C HIS A 560 17.38 20.94 14.24
N GLU A 561 16.05 20.87 14.34
CA GLU A 561 15.16 21.88 13.75
C GLU A 561 15.10 23.20 14.56
N LEU A 562 15.26 23.13 15.90
CA LEU A 562 15.16 24.30 16.77
C LEU A 562 16.53 24.90 17.15
N GLY A 563 17.62 24.18 16.90
CA GLY A 563 18.99 24.60 17.23
C GLY A 563 19.34 24.55 18.73
N TYR A 564 18.46 23.97 19.56
CA TYR A 564 18.70 23.75 21.00
C TYR A 564 17.83 22.61 21.55
N LYS A 565 18.33 21.92 22.58
CA LYS A 565 17.60 20.86 23.29
C LYS A 565 16.53 21.44 24.23
N PRO A 566 15.25 21.01 24.16
CA PRO A 566 14.24 21.41 25.12
C PRO A 566 14.63 20.96 26.54
N LYS A 567 14.56 21.86 27.52
CA LYS A 567 14.80 21.49 28.93
C LYS A 567 13.68 20.58 29.40
N ASP A 568 14.03 19.42 29.94
CA ASP A 568 13.07 18.58 30.68
C ASP A 568 12.52 19.39 31.87
N PRO A 569 11.21 19.32 32.14
CA PRO A 569 10.65 19.98 33.30
C PRO A 569 11.24 19.38 34.58
N GLU A 570 11.72 20.24 35.48
CA GLU A 570 12.04 19.84 36.84
C GLU A 570 10.80 19.23 37.50
N PRO A 571 10.99 18.21 38.37
CA PRO A 571 9.96 17.27 38.79
C PRO A 571 8.77 17.89 39.54
#